data_AF-A0A1H9UJD4-F1
#
_entry.id   AF-A0A1H9UJD4-F1
#
_cell.length_a   1.000
_cell.length_b   1.000
_cell.length_c   1.000
_cell.angle_alpha   90.00
_cell.angle_beta   90.00
_cell.angle_gamma   90.00
#
_symmetry.space_group_name_H-M   'P 1'
#
loop_
_entity.id
_entity.type
_entity.pdbx_description
1 polymer ?
#
loop_
_entity_poly.entity_id
_entity_poly.type
_entity_poly.pdbx_seq_one_letter_code
_entity_poly.pdbx_strand_id
1 'polypeptide(L)'
;MANPQSPGWYDDPDNPQQLRYFDGVVWTRHTSPRSTRPASGPVAPQQSAPEQLAAPQGAQSWGQHPQYPPQQYPPQQAPGQRPPGQYPYGEQPHGRGGWSRPPAPTSYGTQARTPDGEPLAGWWKRAAARIIDWIIVWVVALPLTGYFLYRAFAELWPAVQDYAKQVEAGNSSAVTPSATPEMVKWLVGYSVLLTLVATVYEVFFTTRSGATPGKKALGLRVRLREQPGPLPVQAALQRTVIPIGGNLFASLPLLSQLVGLLQVADVLLPLVNERKQAIHDLMAKTNVVDTRKY
;
A
#
# COMPACT_ATOMS: atom_id res chain seq x y z
N MET A 1 44.91 13.96 2.89
CA MET A 1 43.54 13.78 3.41
C MET A 1 43.28 12.29 3.54
N ALA A 2 42.51 11.84 4.53
CA ALA A 2 42.16 10.42 4.65
C ALA A 2 41.11 10.06 3.60
N ASN A 3 41.35 9.01 2.80
CA ASN A 3 40.40 8.59 1.79
C ASN A 3 39.29 7.76 2.46
N PRO A 4 37.99 8.10 2.33
CA PRO A 4 36.92 7.39 3.02
C PRO A 4 36.80 5.94 2.52
N GLN A 5 36.69 4.98 3.45
CA GLN A 5 36.54 3.55 3.16
C GLN A 5 35.15 2.99 3.53
N SER A 6 34.20 3.87 3.88
CA SER A 6 32.84 3.50 4.28
C SER A 6 31.84 4.55 3.80
N PRO A 7 30.58 4.19 3.49
CA PRO A 7 29.56 5.17 3.13
C PRO A 7 29.28 6.14 4.29
N GLY A 8 29.22 7.45 4.01
CA GLY A 8 29.08 8.45 5.07
C GLY A 8 29.20 9.90 4.60
N TRP A 9 28.92 10.82 5.53
CA TRP A 9 29.18 12.24 5.35
C TRP A 9 30.62 12.57 5.78
N TYR A 10 31.38 13.18 4.89
CA TYR A 10 32.78 13.56 5.11
C TYR A 10 32.99 15.02 4.71
N ASP A 11 34.13 15.58 5.09
CA ASP A 11 34.55 16.91 4.67
C ASP A 11 34.59 17.01 3.15
N ASP A 12 33.92 18.01 2.56
CA ASP A 12 33.93 18.21 1.11
C ASP A 12 35.32 18.74 0.68
N PRO A 13 36.08 18.01 -0.16
CA PRO A 13 37.42 18.42 -0.58
C PRO A 13 37.42 19.68 -1.45
N ASP A 14 36.30 20.02 -2.09
CA ASP A 14 36.15 21.22 -2.92
C ASP A 14 35.63 22.42 -2.09
N ASN A 15 35.06 22.19 -0.90
CA ASN A 15 34.44 23.25 -0.09
C ASN A 15 34.54 23.03 1.44
N PRO A 16 35.47 23.70 2.15
CA PRO A 16 35.67 23.53 3.60
C PRO A 16 34.54 24.09 4.49
N GLN A 17 33.44 24.63 3.92
CA GLN A 17 32.22 24.97 4.66
C GLN A 17 31.11 23.90 4.52
N GLN A 18 31.33 22.85 3.73
CA GLN A 18 30.34 21.79 3.48
C GLN A 18 30.87 20.40 3.86
N LEU A 19 29.93 19.49 4.07
CA LEU A 19 30.13 18.05 4.07
C LEU A 19 29.58 17.50 2.76
N ARG A 20 30.23 16.48 2.17
CA ARG A 20 29.75 15.75 0.99
C ARG A 20 29.52 14.28 1.35
N TYR A 21 28.50 13.65 0.78
CA TYR A 21 28.23 12.24 1.02
C TYR A 21 29.01 11.34 0.06
N PHE A 22 29.81 10.43 0.61
CA PHE A 22 30.50 9.35 -0.09
C PHE A 22 29.67 8.05 0.04
N ASP A 23 29.44 7.33 -1.05
CA ASP A 23 28.56 6.15 -1.07
C ASP A 23 29.25 4.80 -0.81
N GLY A 24 30.57 4.82 -0.60
CA GLY A 24 31.41 3.62 -0.47
C GLY A 24 32.27 3.33 -1.70
N VAL A 25 31.94 3.92 -2.86
CA VAL A 25 32.70 3.77 -4.12
C VAL A 25 33.07 5.12 -4.71
N VAL A 26 32.16 6.10 -4.70
CA VAL A 26 32.36 7.45 -5.25
C VAL A 26 31.77 8.55 -4.34
N TRP A 27 32.23 9.78 -4.58
CA TRP A 27 31.63 10.97 -3.99
C TRP A 27 30.34 11.33 -4.73
N THR A 28 29.23 11.43 -4.00
CA THR A 28 27.93 11.81 -4.57
C THR A 28 27.77 13.33 -4.63
N ARG A 29 26.77 13.82 -5.37
CA ARG A 29 26.44 15.26 -5.47
C ARG A 29 25.71 15.82 -4.25
N HIS A 30 25.43 15.02 -3.22
CA HIS A 30 24.75 15.49 -2.01
C HIS A 30 25.76 16.21 -1.10
N THR A 31 25.55 17.51 -0.89
CA THR A 31 26.27 18.28 0.12
C THR A 31 25.34 18.77 1.23
N SER A 32 25.92 19.13 2.37
CA SER A 32 25.22 19.68 3.55
C SER A 32 26.10 20.73 4.24
N PRO A 33 25.56 21.87 4.72
CA PRO A 33 26.35 22.88 5.44
C PRO A 33 26.98 22.32 6.73
N ARG A 34 28.27 22.59 6.97
CA ARG A 34 28.95 22.22 8.22
C ARG A 34 28.44 23.07 9.37
N SER A 35 27.49 22.56 10.14
CA SER A 35 26.87 23.28 11.27
C SER A 35 27.84 23.47 12.43
N THR A 36 28.42 24.66 12.56
CA THR A 36 29.32 25.05 13.65
C THR A 36 28.55 25.51 14.89
N ARG A 37 27.84 24.59 15.56
CA ARG A 37 27.31 24.85 16.91
C ARG A 37 28.45 24.75 17.93
N PRO A 38 28.72 25.78 18.77
CA PRO A 38 29.74 25.69 19.80
C PRO A 38 29.45 24.54 20.78
N ALA A 39 30.49 23.80 21.16
CA ALA A 39 30.36 22.72 22.13
C ALA A 39 30.20 23.28 23.55
N SER A 40 29.03 23.06 24.16
CA SER A 40 28.82 23.28 25.59
C SER A 40 29.66 22.27 26.38
N GLY A 41 30.45 22.78 27.35
CA GLY A 41 31.41 21.98 28.13
C GLY A 41 30.79 20.95 29.09
N PRO A 42 31.64 20.17 29.80
CA PRO A 42 31.21 19.09 30.67
C PRO A 42 30.45 19.58 31.91
N VAL A 43 29.43 18.83 32.31
CA VAL A 43 28.63 19.08 33.52
C VAL A 43 29.25 18.37 34.73
N ALA A 44 29.41 19.10 35.83
CA ALA A 44 29.80 18.58 37.15
C ALA A 44 28.67 18.83 38.19
N PRO A 45 28.61 18.07 39.31
CA PRO A 45 27.33 17.86 40.01
C PRO A 45 27.02 18.78 41.21
N GLN A 46 25.78 19.26 41.24
CA GLN A 46 24.83 19.29 42.38
C GLN A 46 25.33 19.53 43.82
N GLN A 47 24.88 20.64 44.45
CA GLN A 47 24.93 20.84 45.91
C GLN A 47 23.71 21.64 46.47
N SER A 48 23.39 21.29 47.71
CA SER A 48 22.52 21.86 48.78
C SER A 48 21.84 23.25 48.70
N ALA A 49 20.69 23.36 49.39
CA ALA A 49 19.98 24.59 49.81
C ALA A 49 20.61 25.23 51.10
N PRO A 50 20.13 26.35 51.74
CA PRO A 50 18.71 26.66 52.07
C PRO A 50 18.23 28.16 52.11
N GLU A 51 16.90 28.30 52.31
CA GLU A 51 16.16 29.30 53.13
C GLU A 51 16.01 30.82 52.82
N GLN A 52 14.74 31.29 53.05
CA GLN A 52 14.27 32.65 53.44
C GLN A 52 14.41 33.80 52.40
N LEU A 53 13.61 34.89 52.39
CA LEU A 53 12.58 35.43 53.33
C LEU A 53 11.55 36.35 52.57
N ALA A 54 10.47 36.74 53.26
CA ALA A 54 9.55 37.89 53.03
C ALA A 54 8.31 37.79 52.10
N ALA A 55 7.30 38.61 52.44
CA ALA A 55 5.96 38.84 51.87
C ALA A 55 5.54 40.31 52.25
N PRO A 56 4.29 40.82 52.16
CA PRO A 56 3.01 40.36 51.55
C PRO A 56 2.61 41.32 50.38
N GLN A 57 1.37 41.69 49.96
CA GLN A 57 -0.03 41.62 50.43
C GLN A 57 -1.02 41.55 49.24
N GLY A 58 -2.31 41.26 49.51
CA GLY A 58 -3.46 41.44 48.60
C GLY A 58 -4.65 40.55 48.97
N ALA A 59 -5.85 41.11 49.21
CA ALA A 59 -6.97 40.37 49.83
C ALA A 59 -8.35 40.74 49.26
N GLN A 60 -9.31 39.80 49.33
CA GLN A 60 -10.74 40.06 49.63
C GLN A 60 -11.53 38.76 49.94
N SER A 61 -12.69 38.91 50.61
CA SER A 61 -13.61 37.88 51.16
C SER A 61 -14.94 37.89 50.35
N TRP A 62 -15.87 36.90 50.32
CA TRP A 62 -16.46 35.98 51.32
C TRP A 62 -17.00 34.69 50.62
N GLY A 63 -17.55 33.63 51.24
CA GLY A 63 -17.89 33.28 52.63
C GLY A 63 -18.93 32.13 52.71
N GLN A 64 -19.75 32.09 53.79
CA GLN A 64 -20.87 31.15 54.10
C GLN A 64 -20.53 29.69 54.54
N HIS A 65 -21.18 29.25 55.62
CA HIS A 65 -21.18 27.90 56.25
C HIS A 65 -22.41 27.80 57.18
N PRO A 66 -23.02 26.61 57.45
CA PRO A 66 -22.75 25.91 58.75
C PRO A 66 -23.01 24.37 58.87
N GLN A 67 -22.14 23.71 59.67
CA GLN A 67 -22.40 22.64 60.67
C GLN A 67 -22.88 21.20 60.29
N TYR A 68 -22.81 20.28 61.28
CA TYR A 68 -22.67 18.80 61.18
C TYR A 68 -23.79 18.00 61.92
N PRO A 69 -23.88 16.66 61.69
CA PRO A 69 -23.50 15.70 62.76
C PRO A 69 -22.66 14.47 62.28
N PRO A 70 -22.15 13.58 63.17
CA PRO A 70 -21.06 12.60 62.85
C PRO A 70 -21.37 11.08 63.07
N GLN A 71 -20.33 10.23 62.85
CA GLN A 71 -20.19 8.75 63.09
C GLN A 71 -20.64 7.83 61.93
N GLN A 72 -19.98 6.72 61.53
CA GLN A 72 -19.40 5.57 62.29
C GLN A 72 -18.24 4.86 61.52
N TYR A 73 -17.56 3.88 62.16
CA TYR A 73 -16.44 3.07 61.62
C TYR A 73 -16.77 1.55 61.58
N PRO A 74 -16.30 0.78 60.57
CA PRO A 74 -16.14 -0.68 60.66
C PRO A 74 -14.73 -1.09 61.18
N PRO A 75 -14.57 -2.25 61.86
CA PRO A 75 -13.34 -2.58 62.60
C PRO A 75 -12.26 -3.34 61.80
N GLN A 76 -11.02 -3.26 62.29
CA GLN A 76 -9.87 -4.06 61.85
C GLN A 76 -9.85 -5.46 62.51
N GLN A 77 -9.17 -6.43 61.87
CA GLN A 77 -8.87 -7.74 62.47
C GLN A 77 -7.34 -7.92 62.62
N ALA A 78 -6.92 -8.67 63.65
CA ALA A 78 -5.53 -8.75 64.11
C ALA A 78 -4.69 -9.84 63.39
N PRO A 79 -3.36 -9.68 63.31
CA PRO A 79 -2.48 -10.63 62.61
C PRO A 79 -2.06 -11.85 63.46
N GLY A 80 -2.09 -13.04 62.84
CA GLY A 80 -1.58 -14.29 63.41
C GLY A 80 -0.14 -14.63 62.99
N GLN A 81 0.61 -15.34 63.84
CA GLN A 81 2.06 -15.55 63.73
C GLN A 81 2.46 -16.74 62.82
N ARG A 82 3.63 -16.65 62.16
CA ARG A 82 4.48 -17.81 61.76
C ARG A 82 5.99 -17.48 61.83
N PRO A 83 6.90 -18.47 61.99
CA PRO A 83 8.32 -18.25 62.32
C PRO A 83 9.26 -18.11 61.08
N PRO A 84 10.56 -17.76 61.28
CA PRO A 84 11.47 -17.35 60.20
C PRO A 84 12.27 -18.49 59.54
N GLY A 85 12.68 -18.27 58.27
CA GLY A 85 13.50 -19.21 57.49
C GLY A 85 14.36 -18.54 56.39
N GLN A 86 15.64 -18.32 56.72
CA GLN A 86 16.85 -18.16 55.88
C GLN A 86 16.76 -17.67 54.41
N TYR A 87 17.52 -16.62 54.10
CA TYR A 87 17.85 -16.18 52.74
C TYR A 87 18.96 -17.05 52.10
N PRO A 88 18.90 -17.25 50.77
CA PRO A 88 20.08 -17.21 49.91
C PRO A 88 20.13 -15.91 49.10
N TYR A 89 21.31 -15.30 48.98
CA TYR A 89 21.54 -14.13 48.11
C TYR A 89 21.70 -14.59 46.66
N GLY A 90 21.09 -13.87 45.71
CA GLY A 90 21.22 -14.12 44.27
C GLY A 90 21.37 -12.79 43.53
N GLU A 91 22.56 -12.55 42.98
CA GLU A 91 22.99 -11.22 42.54
C GLU A 91 22.29 -10.76 41.25
N GLN A 92 21.96 -9.46 41.16
CA GLN A 92 21.61 -8.81 39.90
C GLN A 92 22.88 -8.28 39.21
N PRO A 93 23.23 -8.74 37.99
CA PRO A 93 24.36 -8.19 37.25
C PRO A 93 24.07 -6.77 36.74
N HIS A 94 24.44 -5.75 37.53
CA HIS A 94 24.48 -4.36 37.05
C HIS A 94 25.67 -4.19 36.11
N GLY A 95 25.42 -4.23 34.79
CA GLY A 95 26.47 -4.37 33.79
C GLY A 95 26.30 -3.55 32.51
N ARG A 96 26.85 -2.33 32.51
CA ARG A 96 27.22 -1.53 31.31
C ARG A 96 26.07 -1.00 30.44
N GLY A 97 25.83 0.32 30.52
CA GLY A 97 24.88 1.03 29.65
C GLY A 97 25.31 1.04 28.18
N GLY A 98 24.73 0.15 27.38
CA GLY A 98 24.66 0.34 25.93
C GLY A 98 23.59 1.39 25.61
N TRP A 99 23.94 2.44 24.86
CA TRP A 99 22.93 3.31 24.26
C TRP A 99 22.12 2.47 23.27
N SER A 100 20.90 2.10 23.67
CA SER A 100 19.90 1.46 22.80
C SER A 100 19.41 2.47 21.76
N ARG A 101 20.28 2.72 20.77
CA ARG A 101 19.97 3.48 19.55
C ARG A 101 18.60 2.98 19.06
N PRO A 102 17.55 3.82 19.03
CA PRO A 102 16.26 3.39 18.49
C PRO A 102 16.54 2.88 17.07
N PRO A 103 15.98 1.72 16.66
CA PRO A 103 16.31 1.12 15.38
C PRO A 103 16.07 2.18 14.31
N ALA A 104 17.16 2.57 13.63
CA ALA A 104 17.09 3.62 12.61
C ALA A 104 16.02 3.18 11.61
N PRO A 105 15.00 4.01 11.32
CA PRO A 105 13.88 3.58 10.49
C PRO A 105 14.40 3.27 9.10
N THR A 106 14.64 1.99 8.82
CA THR A 106 15.10 1.50 7.53
C THR A 106 14.07 1.95 6.50
N SER A 107 14.45 2.86 5.63
CA SER A 107 13.55 3.69 4.83
C SER A 107 12.93 2.96 3.63
N TYR A 108 12.51 1.71 3.85
CA TYR A 108 11.34 1.13 3.19
C TYR A 108 10.17 2.09 3.42
N GLY A 109 9.89 2.93 2.42
CA GLY A 109 9.01 4.08 2.53
C GLY A 109 7.67 3.71 3.17
N THR A 110 7.25 4.50 4.15
CA THR A 110 6.16 4.25 5.10
C THR A 110 4.99 3.57 4.41
N GLN A 111 4.80 2.25 4.61
CA GLN A 111 3.83 1.50 3.84
C GLN A 111 2.44 2.10 4.07
N ALA A 112 1.86 2.66 3.00
CA ALA A 112 0.58 3.34 3.04
C ALA A 112 -0.51 2.39 3.58
N ARG A 113 -1.45 2.93 4.37
CA ARG A 113 -2.45 2.15 5.11
C ARG A 113 -3.88 2.63 4.86
N THR A 114 -4.85 1.77 5.16
CA THR A 114 -6.25 2.20 5.38
C THR A 114 -6.37 3.00 6.68
N PRO A 115 -7.48 3.71 6.93
CA PRO A 115 -7.72 4.44 8.18
C PRO A 115 -7.70 3.54 9.43
N ASP A 116 -8.10 2.27 9.31
CA ASP A 116 -7.99 1.24 10.36
C ASP A 116 -6.61 0.53 10.38
N GLY A 117 -5.62 1.08 9.70
CA GLY A 117 -4.21 0.70 9.84
C GLY A 117 -3.74 -0.49 8.99
N GLU A 118 -4.58 -1.08 8.13
CA GLU A 118 -4.16 -2.23 7.32
C GLU A 118 -3.22 -1.83 6.17
N PRO A 119 -2.12 -2.60 5.95
CA PRO A 119 -1.12 -2.27 4.93
C PRO A 119 -1.69 -2.38 3.52
N LEU A 120 -1.51 -1.35 2.70
CA LEU A 120 -1.95 -1.34 1.32
C LEU A 120 -1.03 -2.16 0.41
N ALA A 121 -1.65 -2.88 -0.52
CA ALA A 121 -0.95 -3.73 -1.48
C ALA A 121 -0.16 -2.89 -2.50
N GLY A 122 1.15 -3.12 -2.58
CA GLY A 122 2.05 -2.50 -3.55
C GLY A 122 1.68 -2.82 -5.00
N TRP A 123 2.01 -1.91 -5.93
CA TRP A 123 1.54 -1.94 -7.32
C TRP A 123 1.87 -3.25 -8.05
N TRP A 124 3.11 -3.74 -7.95
CA TRP A 124 3.53 -4.98 -8.62
C TRP A 124 2.77 -6.22 -8.15
N LYS A 125 2.40 -6.34 -6.86
CA LYS A 125 1.52 -7.43 -6.39
C LYS A 125 0.14 -7.36 -7.05
N ARG A 126 -0.42 -6.15 -7.21
CA ARG A 126 -1.72 -5.96 -7.89
C ARG A 126 -1.65 -6.30 -9.37
N ALA A 127 -0.59 -5.87 -10.06
CA ALA A 127 -0.36 -6.17 -11.47
C ALA A 127 -0.21 -7.69 -11.72
N ALA A 128 0.64 -8.36 -10.93
CA ALA A 128 0.82 -9.81 -11.03
C ALA A 128 -0.47 -10.58 -10.70
N ALA A 129 -1.24 -10.16 -9.68
CA ALA A 129 -2.54 -10.76 -9.38
C ALA A 129 -3.53 -10.60 -10.56
N ARG A 130 -3.54 -9.42 -11.20
CA ARG A 130 -4.40 -9.15 -12.36
C ARG A 130 -4.03 -9.99 -13.58
N ILE A 131 -2.75 -10.28 -13.80
CA ILE A 131 -2.27 -11.19 -14.85
C ILE A 131 -2.72 -12.63 -14.56
N ILE A 132 -2.54 -13.12 -13.32
CA ILE A 132 -2.99 -14.46 -12.92
C ILE A 132 -4.51 -14.60 -13.09
N ASP A 133 -5.28 -13.62 -12.60
CA ASP A 133 -6.75 -13.61 -12.75
C ASP A 133 -7.17 -13.52 -14.23
N TRP A 134 -6.44 -12.79 -15.07
CA TRP A 134 -6.70 -12.72 -16.52
C TRP A 134 -6.50 -14.07 -17.21
N ILE A 135 -5.41 -14.79 -16.91
CA ILE A 135 -5.16 -16.15 -17.42
C ILE A 135 -6.27 -17.10 -16.96
N ILE A 136 -6.64 -17.07 -15.67
CA ILE A 136 -7.71 -17.93 -15.12
C ILE A 136 -9.04 -17.64 -15.82
N VAL A 137 -9.44 -16.37 -15.94
CA VAL A 137 -10.68 -15.99 -16.62
C VAL A 137 -10.66 -16.36 -18.10
N TRP A 138 -9.53 -16.19 -18.80
CA TRP A 138 -9.41 -16.59 -20.21
C TRP A 138 -9.62 -18.09 -20.37
N VAL A 139 -8.87 -18.94 -19.64
CA VAL A 139 -9.00 -20.41 -19.70
C VAL A 139 -10.39 -20.89 -19.30
N VAL A 140 -10.98 -20.35 -18.22
CA VAL A 140 -12.32 -20.72 -17.76
C VAL A 140 -13.42 -20.26 -18.74
N ALA A 141 -13.18 -19.19 -19.51
CA ALA A 141 -14.11 -18.74 -20.53
C ALA A 141 -14.06 -19.57 -21.82
N LEU A 142 -12.93 -20.22 -22.17
CA LEU A 142 -12.74 -20.92 -23.46
C LEU A 142 -13.89 -21.90 -23.85
N PRO A 143 -14.47 -22.72 -22.95
CA PRO A 143 -15.59 -23.60 -23.32
C PRO A 143 -16.86 -22.86 -23.75
N LEU A 144 -17.02 -21.59 -23.35
CA LEU A 144 -18.15 -20.73 -23.68
C LEU A 144 -17.83 -19.79 -24.86
N THR A 145 -16.62 -19.24 -24.89
CA THR A 145 -16.20 -18.19 -25.83
C THR A 145 -15.44 -18.71 -27.05
N GLY A 146 -14.89 -19.93 -26.98
CA GLY A 146 -14.04 -20.50 -28.03
C GLY A 146 -14.72 -20.70 -29.37
N TYR A 147 -16.03 -21.01 -29.39
CA TYR A 147 -16.82 -21.07 -30.62
C TYR A 147 -16.83 -19.72 -31.36
N PHE A 148 -16.97 -18.61 -30.63
CA PHE A 148 -16.97 -17.27 -31.22
C PHE A 148 -15.59 -16.88 -31.77
N LEU A 149 -14.50 -17.25 -31.08
CA LEU A 149 -13.13 -17.09 -31.61
C LEU A 149 -12.90 -17.91 -32.87
N TYR A 150 -13.30 -19.19 -32.86
CA TYR A 150 -13.18 -20.07 -34.01
C TYR A 150 -13.94 -19.50 -35.23
N ARG A 151 -15.17 -19.02 -35.02
CA ARG A 151 -15.94 -18.36 -36.08
C ARG A 151 -15.26 -17.11 -36.61
N ALA A 152 -14.85 -16.16 -35.74
CA ALA A 152 -14.12 -14.96 -36.15
C ALA A 152 -12.86 -15.29 -36.96
N PHE A 153 -12.07 -16.27 -36.53
CA PHE A 153 -10.89 -16.73 -37.25
C PHE A 153 -11.25 -17.32 -38.62
N ALA A 154 -12.29 -18.15 -38.69
CA ALA A 154 -12.74 -18.77 -39.94
C ALA A 154 -13.24 -17.77 -40.98
N GLU A 155 -13.88 -16.65 -40.59
CA GLU A 155 -14.29 -15.61 -41.55
C GLU A 155 -13.07 -14.84 -42.14
N LEU A 156 -11.94 -14.76 -41.43
CA LEU A 156 -10.73 -14.04 -41.86
C LEU A 156 -9.71 -14.92 -42.58
N TRP A 157 -9.63 -16.20 -42.22
CA TRP A 157 -8.57 -17.12 -42.65
C TRP A 157 -8.40 -17.25 -44.18
N PRO A 158 -9.46 -17.33 -45.01
CA PRO A 158 -9.30 -17.39 -46.47
C PRO A 158 -8.59 -16.14 -47.04
N ALA A 159 -8.96 -14.95 -46.57
CA ALA A 159 -8.33 -13.70 -47.01
C ALA A 159 -6.85 -13.63 -46.61
N VAL A 160 -6.47 -14.18 -45.46
CA VAL A 160 -5.06 -14.31 -45.03
C VAL A 160 -4.29 -15.27 -45.94
N GLN A 161 -4.89 -16.41 -46.31
CA GLN A 161 -4.27 -17.35 -47.25
C GLN A 161 -4.10 -16.74 -48.65
N ASP A 162 -5.09 -16.01 -49.15
CA ASP A 162 -5.03 -15.39 -50.49
C ASP A 162 -4.13 -14.15 -50.54
N TYR A 163 -3.98 -13.42 -49.43
CA TYR A 163 -2.94 -12.39 -49.30
C TYR A 163 -1.53 -13.00 -49.31
N ALA A 164 -1.30 -14.07 -48.54
CA ALA A 164 0.00 -14.75 -48.50
C ALA A 164 0.46 -15.22 -49.89
N LYS A 165 -0.43 -15.87 -50.66
CA LYS A 165 -0.17 -16.29 -52.04
C LYS A 165 0.19 -15.12 -52.96
N GLN A 166 -0.47 -13.98 -52.82
CA GLN A 166 -0.19 -12.79 -53.64
C GLN A 166 1.17 -12.19 -53.33
N VAL A 167 1.56 -12.11 -52.05
CA VAL A 167 2.88 -11.63 -51.63
C VAL A 167 3.98 -12.59 -52.09
N GLU A 168 3.76 -13.90 -51.98
CA GLU A 168 4.68 -14.95 -52.47
C GLU A 168 4.84 -14.89 -54.01
N ALA A 169 3.76 -14.60 -54.75
CA ALA A 169 3.79 -14.35 -56.19
C ALA A 169 4.38 -12.98 -56.59
N GLY A 170 4.90 -12.19 -55.66
CA GLY A 170 5.53 -10.89 -55.92
C GLY A 170 4.57 -9.76 -56.28
N ASN A 171 3.27 -9.89 -55.99
CA ASN A 171 2.28 -8.84 -56.28
C ASN A 171 2.46 -7.63 -55.34
N SER A 172 3.11 -6.58 -55.84
CA SER A 172 3.30 -5.30 -55.12
C SER A 172 1.99 -4.54 -54.82
N SER A 173 0.87 -4.95 -55.42
CA SER A 173 -0.48 -4.41 -55.17
C SER A 173 -1.32 -5.28 -54.22
N ALA A 174 -0.72 -6.26 -53.54
CA ALA A 174 -1.43 -7.13 -52.60
C ALA A 174 -1.99 -6.32 -51.40
N VAL A 175 -3.33 -6.31 -51.25
CA VAL A 175 -4.00 -5.56 -50.18
C VAL A 175 -4.06 -6.40 -48.90
N THR A 176 -3.55 -5.86 -47.80
CA THR A 176 -3.57 -6.51 -46.48
C THR A 176 -5.00 -6.80 -46.01
N PRO A 177 -5.34 -8.03 -45.58
CA PRO A 177 -6.65 -8.36 -45.05
C PRO A 177 -7.04 -7.49 -43.86
N SER A 178 -8.30 -7.08 -43.82
CA SER A 178 -8.87 -6.22 -42.77
C SER A 178 -10.13 -6.86 -42.16
N ALA A 179 -10.63 -6.26 -41.08
CA ALA A 179 -11.75 -6.80 -40.32
C ALA A 179 -13.07 -6.79 -41.12
N THR A 180 -13.57 -7.95 -41.49
CA THR A 180 -14.89 -8.07 -42.15
C THR A 180 -16.03 -7.84 -41.13
N PRO A 181 -17.21 -7.34 -41.55
CA PRO A 181 -18.36 -7.16 -40.65
C PRO A 181 -18.78 -8.46 -39.95
N GLU A 182 -18.69 -9.60 -40.63
CA GLU A 182 -18.97 -10.91 -40.05
C GLU A 182 -17.94 -11.32 -38.99
N MET A 183 -16.64 -11.11 -39.23
CA MET A 183 -15.62 -11.30 -38.20
C MET A 183 -15.88 -10.41 -36.98
N VAL A 184 -16.22 -9.14 -37.20
CA VAL A 184 -16.54 -8.20 -36.12
C VAL A 184 -17.76 -8.66 -35.32
N LYS A 185 -18.82 -9.18 -35.96
CA LYS A 185 -19.98 -9.76 -35.26
C LYS A 185 -19.58 -10.90 -34.31
N TRP A 186 -18.73 -11.82 -34.77
CA TRP A 186 -18.23 -12.91 -33.92
C TRP A 186 -17.32 -12.41 -32.78
N LEU A 187 -16.46 -11.42 -33.04
CA LEU A 187 -15.63 -10.78 -32.01
C LEU A 187 -16.46 -10.01 -30.97
N VAL A 188 -17.56 -9.37 -31.36
CA VAL A 188 -18.50 -8.73 -30.42
C VAL A 188 -19.16 -9.78 -29.53
N GLY A 189 -19.63 -10.90 -30.09
CA GLY A 189 -20.17 -12.02 -29.31
C GLY A 189 -19.15 -12.60 -28.32
N TYR A 190 -17.91 -12.79 -28.76
CA TYR A 190 -16.78 -13.17 -27.91
C TYR A 190 -16.57 -12.18 -26.75
N SER A 191 -16.44 -10.87 -27.06
CA SER A 191 -16.17 -9.83 -26.07
C SER A 191 -17.28 -9.67 -25.05
N VAL A 192 -18.56 -9.75 -25.46
CA VAL A 192 -19.70 -9.71 -24.54
C VAL A 192 -19.65 -10.90 -23.57
N LEU A 193 -19.46 -12.12 -24.08
CA LEU A 193 -19.49 -13.34 -23.26
C LEU A 193 -18.27 -13.45 -22.34
N LEU A 194 -17.07 -13.10 -22.82
CA LEU A 194 -15.87 -12.99 -21.98
C LEU A 194 -16.07 -11.96 -20.86
N THR A 195 -16.69 -10.81 -21.16
CA THR A 195 -16.93 -9.75 -20.19
C THR A 195 -17.95 -10.16 -19.13
N LEU A 196 -18.98 -10.91 -19.52
CA LEU A 196 -19.93 -11.52 -18.58
C LEU A 196 -19.23 -12.49 -17.62
N VAL A 197 -18.43 -13.42 -18.15
CA VAL A 197 -17.66 -14.39 -17.34
C VAL A 197 -16.68 -13.66 -16.41
N ALA A 198 -15.95 -12.66 -16.90
CA ALA A 198 -15.03 -11.85 -16.10
C ALA A 198 -15.73 -11.08 -14.96
N THR A 199 -16.93 -10.54 -15.24
CA THR A 199 -17.73 -9.80 -14.26
C THR A 199 -18.27 -10.74 -13.17
N VAL A 200 -18.84 -11.88 -13.56
CA VAL A 200 -19.30 -12.90 -12.62
C VAL A 200 -18.15 -13.40 -11.75
N TYR A 201 -16.97 -13.65 -12.32
CA TYR A 201 -15.77 -14.07 -11.59
C TYR A 201 -15.31 -13.05 -10.54
N GLU A 202 -15.09 -11.78 -10.94
CA GLU A 202 -14.61 -10.74 -10.02
C GLU A 202 -15.65 -10.48 -8.91
N VAL A 203 -16.93 -10.34 -9.26
CA VAL A 203 -18.00 -10.07 -8.28
C VAL A 203 -18.19 -11.25 -7.33
N PHE A 204 -18.27 -12.49 -7.82
CA PHE A 204 -18.43 -13.67 -6.97
C PHE A 204 -17.29 -13.79 -5.96
N PHE A 205 -16.03 -13.74 -6.40
CA PHE A 205 -14.91 -13.99 -5.49
C PHE A 205 -14.63 -12.82 -4.53
N THR A 206 -14.78 -11.56 -4.98
CA THR A 206 -14.58 -10.39 -4.10
C THR A 206 -15.68 -10.25 -3.05
N THR A 207 -16.94 -10.50 -3.40
CA THR A 207 -18.05 -10.45 -2.42
C THR A 207 -18.01 -11.65 -1.47
N ARG A 208 -17.84 -12.87 -1.99
CA ARG A 208 -17.89 -14.10 -1.16
C ARG A 208 -16.66 -14.31 -0.28
N SER A 209 -15.49 -13.77 -0.68
CA SER A 209 -14.22 -14.09 -0.03
C SER A 209 -13.17 -12.97 -0.03
N GLY A 210 -13.55 -11.73 -0.37
CA GLY A 210 -12.66 -10.57 -0.38
C GLY A 210 -11.60 -10.57 -1.48
N ALA A 211 -11.42 -11.64 -2.24
CA ALA A 211 -10.34 -11.76 -3.22
C ALA A 211 -10.61 -12.85 -4.27
N THR A 212 -10.28 -12.55 -5.52
CA THR A 212 -10.13 -13.53 -6.60
C THR A 212 -8.96 -14.48 -6.35
N PRO A 213 -8.95 -15.68 -6.95
CA PRO A 213 -7.84 -16.64 -6.88
C PRO A 213 -6.42 -16.05 -7.06
N GLY A 214 -6.17 -15.20 -8.07
CA GLY A 214 -4.86 -14.57 -8.29
C GLY A 214 -4.51 -13.56 -7.20
N LYS A 215 -5.48 -12.78 -6.72
CA LYS A 215 -5.32 -11.91 -5.54
C LYS A 215 -4.98 -12.73 -4.28
N LYS A 216 -5.67 -13.85 -4.03
CA LYS A 216 -5.39 -14.75 -2.89
C LYS A 216 -3.99 -15.36 -2.97
N ALA A 217 -3.57 -15.86 -4.13
CA ALA A 217 -2.25 -16.46 -4.32
C ALA A 217 -1.11 -15.52 -3.91
N LEU A 218 -1.25 -14.22 -4.21
CA LEU A 218 -0.26 -13.20 -3.84
C LEU A 218 -0.49 -12.58 -2.44
N GLY A 219 -1.49 -13.06 -1.69
CA GLY A 219 -1.81 -12.57 -0.36
C GLY A 219 -2.42 -11.17 -0.36
N LEU A 220 -3.39 -10.93 -1.25
CA LEU A 220 -4.11 -9.67 -1.38
C LEU A 220 -5.59 -9.81 -1.03
N ARG A 221 -6.19 -8.75 -0.47
CA ARG A 221 -7.63 -8.66 -0.20
C ARG A 221 -8.19 -7.32 -0.64
N VAL A 222 -9.30 -7.35 -1.36
CA VAL A 222 -10.16 -6.21 -1.67
C VAL A 222 -11.13 -5.99 -0.51
N ARG A 223 -11.28 -4.74 -0.07
CA ARG A 223 -12.25 -4.34 0.96
C ARG A 223 -12.71 -2.90 0.73
N LEU A 224 -13.79 -2.50 1.42
CA LEU A 224 -14.07 -1.08 1.61
C LEU A 224 -12.89 -0.41 2.31
N ARG A 225 -12.61 0.84 1.94
CA ARG A 225 -11.51 1.62 2.51
C ARG A 225 -11.78 2.03 3.94
N GLU A 226 -12.95 2.63 4.18
CA GLU A 226 -13.32 3.27 5.44
C GLU A 226 -13.98 2.30 6.45
N GLN A 227 -14.22 1.05 6.06
CA GLN A 227 -14.93 0.05 6.87
C GLN A 227 -14.27 -1.33 6.74
N PRO A 228 -14.16 -2.12 7.82
CA PRO A 228 -13.75 -3.53 7.77
C PRO A 228 -14.93 -4.42 7.37
N GLY A 229 -14.65 -5.54 6.69
CA GLY A 229 -15.66 -6.54 6.33
C GLY A 229 -15.49 -7.13 4.92
N PRO A 230 -16.48 -7.93 4.46
CA PRO A 230 -16.57 -8.36 3.06
C PRO A 230 -16.95 -7.19 2.15
N LEU A 231 -16.73 -7.34 0.84
CA LEU A 231 -17.09 -6.32 -0.14
C LEU A 231 -18.59 -6.43 -0.50
N PRO A 232 -19.41 -5.35 -0.40
CA PRO A 232 -20.80 -5.39 -0.83
C PRO A 232 -20.91 -5.47 -2.36
N VAL A 233 -21.96 -6.13 -2.85
CA VAL A 233 -22.18 -6.41 -4.28
C VAL A 233 -22.18 -5.13 -5.13
N GLN A 234 -22.77 -4.04 -4.64
CA GLN A 234 -22.75 -2.73 -5.32
C GLN A 234 -21.33 -2.22 -5.57
N ALA A 235 -20.46 -2.28 -4.56
CA ALA A 235 -19.06 -1.87 -4.70
C ALA A 235 -18.30 -2.81 -5.64
N ALA A 236 -18.56 -4.12 -5.59
CA ALA A 236 -17.98 -5.09 -6.53
C ALA A 236 -18.36 -4.79 -7.99
N LEU A 237 -19.62 -4.47 -8.27
CA LEU A 237 -20.09 -4.07 -9.60
C LEU A 237 -19.50 -2.72 -10.05
N GLN A 238 -19.41 -1.74 -9.15
CA GLN A 238 -18.75 -0.45 -9.44
C GLN A 238 -17.28 -0.62 -9.84
N ARG A 239 -16.56 -1.59 -9.23
CA ARG A 239 -15.18 -1.94 -9.63
C ARG A 239 -15.10 -2.50 -11.05
N THR A 240 -16.13 -3.19 -11.55
CA THR A 240 -16.08 -3.82 -12.88
C THR A 240 -16.35 -2.87 -14.04
N VAL A 241 -16.91 -1.67 -13.80
CA VAL A 241 -17.31 -0.72 -14.87
C VAL A 241 -16.14 -0.34 -15.80
N ILE A 242 -14.99 0.03 -15.23
CA ILE A 242 -13.82 0.47 -16.02
C ILE A 242 -13.22 -0.71 -16.84
N PRO A 243 -13.01 -1.92 -16.28
CA PRO A 243 -12.69 -3.12 -17.05
C PRO A 243 -13.71 -3.48 -18.15
N ILE A 244 -15.02 -3.41 -17.87
CA ILE A 244 -16.10 -3.79 -18.80
C ILE A 244 -16.06 -2.93 -20.06
N GLY A 245 -15.89 -1.61 -19.92
CA GLY A 245 -15.99 -0.68 -21.04
C GLY A 245 -15.04 -0.99 -22.21
N GLY A 246 -13.79 -1.37 -21.92
CA GLY A 246 -12.77 -1.58 -22.96
C GLY A 246 -13.12 -2.73 -23.91
N ASN A 247 -13.67 -3.82 -23.37
CA ASN A 247 -14.07 -4.99 -24.17
C ASN A 247 -15.30 -4.71 -25.04
N LEU A 248 -16.28 -3.96 -24.50
CA LEU A 248 -17.55 -3.70 -25.19
C LEU A 248 -17.45 -2.59 -26.24
N PHE A 249 -16.60 -1.58 -26.01
CA PHE A 249 -16.47 -0.42 -26.90
C PHE A 249 -15.28 -0.50 -27.86
N ALA A 250 -14.50 -1.59 -27.84
CA ALA A 250 -13.33 -1.80 -28.71
C ALA A 250 -13.58 -1.52 -30.20
N SER A 251 -14.79 -1.83 -30.70
CA SER A 251 -15.18 -1.66 -32.12
C SER A 251 -15.61 -0.23 -32.51
N LEU A 252 -15.67 0.73 -31.56
CA LEU A 252 -16.09 2.11 -31.82
C LEU A 252 -14.87 3.06 -31.79
N PRO A 253 -14.35 3.56 -32.94
CA PRO A 253 -12.99 4.10 -33.02
C PRO A 253 -12.62 5.20 -32.02
N LEU A 254 -13.47 6.21 -31.81
CA LEU A 254 -13.20 7.29 -30.86
C LEU A 254 -13.42 6.85 -29.40
N LEU A 255 -14.41 5.99 -29.15
CA LEU A 255 -14.75 5.55 -27.80
C LEU A 255 -13.75 4.51 -27.27
N SER A 256 -13.25 3.61 -28.12
CA SER A 256 -12.21 2.64 -27.76
C SER A 256 -10.91 3.33 -27.35
N GLN A 257 -10.52 4.41 -28.04
CA GLN A 257 -9.35 5.22 -27.66
C GLN A 257 -9.53 5.88 -26.28
N LEU A 258 -10.66 6.55 -26.05
CA LEU A 258 -10.95 7.19 -24.76
C LEU A 258 -11.03 6.18 -23.61
N VAL A 259 -11.66 5.03 -23.81
CA VAL A 259 -11.74 3.98 -22.78
C VAL A 259 -10.39 3.27 -22.59
N GLY A 260 -9.58 3.10 -23.64
CA GLY A 260 -8.22 2.59 -23.53
C GLY A 260 -7.33 3.49 -22.66
N LEU A 261 -7.37 4.80 -22.90
CA LEU A 261 -6.69 5.80 -22.05
C LEU A 261 -7.18 5.74 -20.60
N LEU A 262 -8.49 5.58 -20.38
CA LEU A 262 -9.09 5.44 -19.06
C LEU A 262 -8.63 4.16 -18.33
N GLN A 263 -8.44 3.04 -19.04
CA GLN A 263 -7.90 1.80 -18.47
C GLN A 263 -6.39 1.90 -18.17
N VAL A 264 -5.61 2.58 -19.01
CA VAL A 264 -4.19 2.88 -18.73
C VAL A 264 -4.09 3.78 -17.48
N ALA A 265 -4.92 4.81 -17.37
CA ALA A 265 -4.98 5.68 -16.19
C ALA A 265 -5.40 4.90 -14.93
N ASP A 266 -6.39 4.00 -15.02
CA ASP A 266 -6.83 3.14 -13.92
C ASP A 266 -5.71 2.25 -13.37
N VAL A 267 -4.93 1.63 -14.28
CA VAL A 267 -3.78 0.79 -13.93
C VAL A 267 -2.62 1.59 -13.34
N LEU A 268 -2.33 2.78 -13.87
CA LEU A 268 -1.18 3.60 -13.43
C LEU A 268 -1.45 4.45 -12.18
N LEU A 269 -2.69 4.86 -11.92
CA LEU A 269 -3.03 5.75 -10.80
C LEU A 269 -2.50 5.30 -9.42
N PRO A 270 -2.50 4.01 -9.03
CA PRO A 270 -1.94 3.57 -7.74
C PRO A 270 -0.41 3.73 -7.62
N LEU A 271 0.33 4.06 -8.68
CA LEU A 271 1.74 4.44 -8.57
C LEU A 271 1.85 5.78 -7.83
N VAL A 272 1.21 6.82 -8.37
CA VAL A 272 1.28 8.20 -7.87
C VAL A 272 0.30 8.50 -6.73
N ASN A 273 -0.84 7.83 -6.67
CA ASN A 273 -1.84 8.03 -5.63
C ASN A 273 -1.32 7.51 -4.27
N GLU A 274 -1.22 8.37 -3.27
CA GLU A 274 -0.84 8.02 -1.89
C GLU A 274 -1.78 6.95 -1.29
N ARG A 275 -3.08 7.06 -1.58
CA ARG A 275 -4.12 6.13 -1.10
C ARG A 275 -4.03 4.77 -1.79
N LYS A 276 -3.15 4.59 -2.78
CA LYS A 276 -3.04 3.38 -3.62
C LYS A 276 -4.40 2.91 -4.12
N GLN A 277 -5.21 3.82 -4.66
CA GLN A 277 -6.49 3.51 -5.30
C GLN A 277 -6.37 3.72 -6.81
N ALA A 278 -6.82 2.72 -7.58
CA ALA A 278 -7.15 2.84 -9.00
C ALA A 278 -8.43 3.70 -9.20
N ILE A 279 -8.82 3.99 -10.45
CA ILE A 279 -10.07 4.73 -10.73
C ILE A 279 -11.28 3.89 -10.30
N HIS A 280 -11.26 2.59 -10.60
CA HIS A 280 -12.28 1.65 -10.15
C HIS A 280 -12.26 1.41 -8.63
N ASP A 281 -11.09 1.51 -7.97
CA ASP A 281 -11.01 1.50 -6.50
C ASP A 281 -11.72 2.73 -5.91
N LEU A 282 -11.49 3.92 -6.48
CA LEU A 282 -12.08 5.20 -6.06
C LEU A 282 -13.60 5.21 -6.22
N MET A 283 -14.11 4.84 -7.40
CA MET A 283 -15.55 4.77 -7.69
C MET A 283 -16.31 3.91 -6.66
N ALA A 284 -15.72 2.78 -6.28
CA ALA A 284 -16.30 1.84 -5.31
C ALA A 284 -15.96 2.15 -3.83
N LYS A 285 -15.18 3.21 -3.53
CA LYS A 285 -14.68 3.55 -2.18
C LYS A 285 -13.90 2.38 -1.52
N THR A 286 -13.09 1.71 -2.31
CA THR A 286 -12.38 0.46 -1.94
C THR A 286 -10.86 0.62 -1.95
N ASN A 287 -10.18 -0.32 -1.30
CA ASN A 287 -8.73 -0.46 -1.34
C ASN A 287 -8.35 -1.95 -1.42
N VAL A 288 -7.19 -2.25 -2.03
CA VAL A 288 -6.55 -3.57 -1.93
C VAL A 288 -5.47 -3.53 -0.85
N VAL A 289 -5.62 -4.37 0.17
CA VAL A 289 -4.67 -4.56 1.28
C VAL A 289 -3.80 -5.81 1.07
N ASP A 290 -2.63 -5.80 1.68
CA ASP A 290 -1.71 -6.92 1.80
C ASP A 290 -2.11 -7.75 3.03
N THR A 291 -2.35 -9.05 2.88
CA THR A 291 -2.74 -9.94 3.99
C THR A 291 -1.57 -10.75 4.55
N ARG A 292 -0.41 -10.71 3.90
CA ARG A 292 0.83 -11.30 4.43
C ARG A 292 1.39 -10.35 5.49
N LYS A 293 1.35 -10.77 6.76
CA LYS A 293 2.09 -10.11 7.82
C LYS A 293 3.59 -10.39 7.60
N TYR A 294 4.40 -9.35 7.78
CA TYR A 294 5.85 -9.45 7.93
C TYR A 294 6.19 -9.70 9.41
#